data_AF-A0A8H7WXW9-F1
#
_entry.id   AF-A0A8H7WXW9-F1
#
_cell.length_a   1.000
_cell.length_b   1.000
_cell.length_c   1.000
_cell.angle_alpha   90.00
_cell.angle_beta   90.00
_cell.angle_gamma   90.00
#
_symmetry.space_group_name_H-M   'P 1'
#
loop_
_entity.id
_entity.type
_entity.pdbx_description
1 polymer ?
#
loop_
_entity_poly.entity_id
_entity_poly.type
_entity_poly.pdbx_seq_one_letter_code
_entity_poly.pdbx_strand_id
1 'polypeptide(L)'
;MTTPVAARVARARWLLQNVPRRPHTRPTNILNPPSAILCKPMSLPLSTTCCCCSLEKKEKAENANSLNANTGEQKKKTESDPRINDLGRAIEDDFATIRETYATPKHPIVLAHGLLGFDELRLAGSLLPGVHYWRGITDAMRANGIEVITASVPASGSIEERALKLGQDIASKANGKSVNIIAHSMGGLDARYMISRLKPDNVNVLSLTTVASPHRGSSFADYVFQELGPSYLPHVYRWFDKVGISTGAFKQLTTKYMREEFNPKTPDAPGVRYFSYGATVQPSLWSAFRQPHRVVERMEGANDGLVSVESARWGTYKGTLVDVSHLDLINWTNRLRWVVWQLVGNERKFNAIAFYLDIADMLSKEGL
;
A
#
# COMPACT_ATOMS: atom_id res chain seq x y z
N MET A 1 30.86 40.30 -31.21
CA MET A 1 29.74 39.82 -32.05
C MET A 1 29.40 38.42 -31.56
N THR A 2 28.49 38.23 -30.58
CA THR A 2 27.01 38.31 -30.63
C THR A 2 26.35 37.00 -31.10
N THR A 3 25.76 36.28 -30.13
CA THR A 3 24.83 35.15 -30.31
C THR A 3 23.41 35.63 -30.65
N PRO A 4 22.55 34.77 -31.22
CA PRO A 4 21.45 34.17 -30.43
C PRO A 4 21.27 32.66 -30.73
N VAL A 5 20.67 31.79 -29.91
CA VAL A 5 19.48 31.87 -29.02
C VAL A 5 18.14 31.96 -29.79
N ALA A 6 17.74 30.87 -30.46
CA ALA A 6 16.47 30.81 -31.23
C ALA A 6 15.69 29.46 -31.15
N ALA A 7 16.12 28.48 -30.35
CA ALA A 7 15.62 27.09 -30.44
C ALA A 7 14.49 26.71 -29.45
N ARG A 8 13.86 27.66 -28.73
CA ARG A 8 13.04 27.36 -27.52
C ARG A 8 11.54 27.69 -27.58
N VAL A 9 10.99 28.03 -28.76
CA VAL A 9 9.58 28.47 -28.89
C VAL A 9 8.73 27.61 -29.85
N ALA A 10 9.35 26.89 -30.80
CA ALA A 10 8.65 26.30 -31.95
C ALA A 10 7.72 25.10 -31.64
N ARG A 11 7.84 24.43 -30.48
CA ARG A 11 7.09 23.19 -30.18
C ARG A 11 5.78 23.37 -29.39
N ALA A 12 5.49 24.57 -28.90
CA ALA A 12 4.35 24.82 -28.01
C ALA A 12 3.00 25.09 -28.72
N ARG A 13 2.97 25.15 -30.05
CA ARG A 13 1.82 25.72 -30.81
C ARG A 13 0.92 24.71 -31.55
N TRP A 14 1.23 23.41 -31.51
CA TRP A 14 0.56 22.40 -32.35
C TRP A 14 -0.57 21.61 -31.65
N LEU A 15 -0.61 21.58 -30.31
CA LEU A 15 -1.56 20.76 -29.53
C LEU A 15 -2.83 21.51 -29.06
N LEU A 16 -2.96 22.81 -29.36
CA LEU A 16 -4.06 23.65 -28.88
C LEU A 16 -5.27 23.76 -29.85
N GLN A 17 -5.29 23.03 -30.96
CA GLN A 17 -6.32 23.19 -32.00
C GLN A 17 -7.31 22.01 -32.14
N ASN A 18 -7.03 20.85 -31.54
CA ASN A 18 -7.83 19.63 -31.69
C ASN A 18 -8.49 19.16 -30.37
N VAL A 19 -9.32 20.01 -29.76
CA VAL A 19 -10.13 19.66 -28.57
C VAL A 19 -11.62 19.62 -28.95
N PRO A 20 -12.31 18.47 -28.87
CA PRO A 20 -13.74 18.39 -29.13
C PRO A 20 -14.56 19.18 -28.09
N ARG A 21 -15.43 20.08 -28.54
CA ARG A 21 -16.33 20.84 -27.66
C ARG A 21 -17.54 19.99 -27.28
N ARG A 22 -17.87 19.89 -25.98
CA ARG A 22 -19.15 19.32 -25.52
C ARG A 22 -20.30 20.31 -25.74
N PRO A 23 -21.52 19.87 -26.07
CA PRO A 23 -22.68 20.76 -26.17
C PRO A 23 -23.11 21.27 -24.79
N HIS A 24 -23.56 22.52 -24.73
CA HIS A 24 -24.15 23.12 -23.52
C HIS A 24 -25.63 22.74 -23.38
N THR A 25 -26.05 22.46 -22.15
CA THR A 25 -27.45 22.55 -21.70
C THR A 25 -27.49 23.49 -20.48
N ARG A 26 -28.58 24.25 -20.33
CA ARG A 26 -28.77 25.20 -19.22
C ARG A 26 -29.62 24.58 -18.12
N PRO A 27 -29.44 24.95 -16.83
CA PRO A 27 -30.28 24.47 -15.74
C PRO A 27 -31.66 25.14 -15.76
N THR A 28 -32.67 24.39 -15.34
CA THR A 28 -33.99 24.91 -14.97
C THR A 28 -34.15 24.81 -13.44
N ASN A 29 -34.34 25.94 -12.78
CA ASN A 29 -34.82 25.97 -11.39
C ASN A 29 -36.29 25.51 -11.36
N ILE A 30 -36.71 24.81 -10.30
CA ILE A 30 -38.07 24.92 -9.75
C ILE A 30 -38.18 24.27 -8.35
N LEU A 31 -38.82 25.00 -7.43
CA LEU A 31 -39.46 24.64 -6.15
C LEU A 31 -38.69 23.90 -5.03
N ASN A 32 -38.59 24.63 -3.92
CA ASN A 32 -38.69 24.21 -2.51
C ASN A 32 -39.41 25.38 -1.77
N PRO A 33 -40.05 25.22 -0.59
CA PRO A 33 -40.48 24.00 0.12
C PRO A 33 -42.03 24.01 0.30
N PRO A 34 -42.59 23.35 1.34
CA PRO A 34 -43.17 24.16 2.43
C PRO A 34 -42.71 23.72 3.84
N SER A 35 -43.17 24.47 4.86
CA SER A 35 -42.57 24.49 6.21
C SER A 35 -43.30 23.66 7.28
N ALA A 36 -42.52 23.32 8.32
CA ALA A 36 -42.91 23.23 9.74
C ALA A 36 -44.13 22.38 10.18
N ILE A 37 -43.86 21.40 11.04
CA ILE A 37 -44.71 21.15 12.22
C ILE A 37 -43.87 21.33 13.48
N LEU A 38 -44.45 22.02 14.46
CA LEU A 38 -43.86 22.37 15.74
C LEU A 38 -44.43 21.45 16.83
N CYS A 39 -43.58 20.90 17.71
CA CYS A 39 -44.00 20.43 19.04
C CYS A 39 -42.88 20.63 20.07
N LYS A 40 -43.28 21.05 21.27
CA LYS A 40 -42.41 21.25 22.46
C LYS A 40 -42.76 20.20 23.53
N PRO A 41 -41.94 20.00 24.57
CA PRO A 41 -42.03 18.85 25.45
C PRO A 41 -43.20 18.92 26.45
N MET A 42 -43.63 17.76 26.93
CA MET A 42 -44.36 17.61 28.19
C MET A 42 -43.44 17.21 29.33
N SER A 43 -43.80 17.63 30.54
CA SER A 43 -43.03 17.55 31.77
C SER A 43 -43.54 16.43 32.72
N LEU A 44 -42.64 15.86 33.53
CA LEU A 44 -42.70 15.65 35.00
C LEU A 44 -44.06 15.24 35.67
N PRO A 45 -44.06 14.40 36.76
CA PRO A 45 -43.35 14.79 38.00
C PRO A 45 -42.92 13.71 39.03
N LEU A 46 -42.17 14.15 40.06
CA LEU A 46 -41.95 13.54 41.41
C LEU A 46 -41.15 12.20 41.44
N SER A 47 -40.45 11.76 42.49
CA SER A 47 -40.20 12.21 43.89
C SER A 47 -38.98 11.43 44.48
N THR A 48 -38.23 11.76 45.55
CA THR A 48 -37.94 12.99 46.34
C THR A 48 -36.74 12.75 47.30
N THR A 49 -35.86 13.74 47.49
CA THR A 49 -34.88 13.93 48.64
C THR A 49 -33.82 12.83 48.90
N CYS A 50 -32.70 13.03 49.65
CA CYS A 50 -32.17 14.18 50.43
C CYS A 50 -30.61 14.15 50.55
N CYS A 51 -30.01 15.29 50.96
CA CYS A 51 -28.87 15.54 51.90
C CYS A 51 -27.75 14.49 52.19
N CYS A 52 -26.54 14.86 52.67
CA CYS A 52 -25.71 16.09 52.63
C CYS A 52 -24.33 15.81 53.29
N CYS A 53 -23.40 16.79 53.26
CA CYS A 53 -22.10 16.84 53.98
C CYS A 53 -21.04 15.79 53.55
N SER A 54 -19.79 16.12 53.19
CA SER A 54 -18.76 17.03 53.77
C SER A 54 -18.02 16.45 54.97
N LEU A 55 -16.70 16.25 54.82
CA LEU A 55 -15.68 16.73 55.78
C LEU A 55 -14.26 16.66 55.17
N GLU A 56 -13.44 17.66 55.50
CA GLU A 56 -12.00 17.73 55.18
C GLU A 56 -11.17 17.27 56.40
N LYS A 57 -9.92 16.81 56.24
CA LYS A 57 -8.70 17.65 56.51
C LYS A 57 -7.35 16.92 56.61
N LYS A 58 -6.33 17.74 56.29
CA LYS A 58 -4.94 17.82 56.79
C LYS A 58 -3.85 16.90 56.23
N GLU A 59 -2.80 17.57 55.75
CA GLU A 59 -1.49 16.99 55.48
C GLU A 59 -0.71 16.68 56.76
N LYS A 60 0.37 15.90 56.60
CA LYS A 60 1.67 16.28 57.16
C LYS A 60 2.81 15.73 56.29
N ALA A 61 3.69 16.63 55.86
CA ALA A 61 5.04 16.29 55.41
C ALA A 61 5.92 15.98 56.66
N GLU A 62 7.17 15.52 56.59
CA GLU A 62 8.12 15.44 55.47
C GLU A 62 9.28 14.51 55.85
N ASN A 63 9.80 13.68 54.93
CA ASN A 63 11.24 13.62 54.65
C ASN A 63 11.58 12.77 53.42
N ALA A 64 12.77 12.98 52.87
CA ALA A 64 13.18 12.45 51.58
C ALA A 64 13.80 11.03 51.63
N ASN A 65 13.54 10.25 50.59
CA ASN A 65 14.63 9.57 49.89
C ASN A 65 14.27 9.38 48.40
N SER A 66 15.21 9.68 47.49
CA SER A 66 14.93 9.81 46.05
C SER A 66 15.36 8.57 45.26
N LEU A 67 14.39 7.83 44.71
CA LEU A 67 14.62 6.81 43.68
C LEU A 67 13.60 6.97 42.54
N ASN A 68 14.09 7.01 41.30
CA ASN A 68 13.28 7.29 40.11
C ASN A 68 12.37 6.10 39.77
N ALA A 69 11.09 6.18 40.15
CA ALA A 69 10.04 5.28 39.67
C ALA A 69 9.68 5.59 38.21
N ASN A 70 10.54 5.17 37.28
CA ASN A 70 10.29 5.29 35.85
C ASN A 70 9.14 4.33 35.44
N THR A 71 7.92 4.84 35.35
CA THR A 71 6.71 4.08 34.98
C THR A 71 6.68 3.76 33.48
N GLY A 72 7.65 2.96 33.03
CA GLY A 72 7.60 2.34 31.72
C GLY A 72 6.51 1.27 31.68
N GLU A 73 5.50 1.44 30.83
CA GLU A 73 4.58 0.36 30.48
C GLU A 73 5.39 -0.81 29.94
N GLN A 74 5.47 -1.91 30.69
CA GLN A 74 6.06 -3.15 30.18
C GLN A 74 5.11 -3.75 29.14
N LYS A 75 5.25 -3.32 27.89
CA LYS A 75 4.73 -4.07 26.74
C LYS A 75 5.24 -5.50 26.86
N LYS A 76 4.31 -6.41 27.16
CA LYS A 76 4.53 -7.85 27.28
C LYS A 76 5.25 -8.32 26.02
N LYS A 77 6.53 -8.68 26.16
CA LYS A 77 7.36 -9.10 25.04
C LYS A 77 6.85 -10.47 24.57
N THR A 78 6.10 -10.51 23.47
CA THR A 78 5.84 -11.76 22.75
C THR A 78 7.18 -12.35 22.32
N GLU A 79 7.26 -13.68 22.26
CA GLU A 79 8.44 -14.37 21.74
C GLU A 79 8.46 -14.21 20.22
N SER A 80 9.06 -13.11 19.76
CA SER A 80 9.08 -12.73 18.36
C SER A 80 9.77 -13.79 17.49
N ASP A 81 9.16 -14.05 16.32
CA ASP A 81 9.54 -15.11 15.40
C ASP A 81 11.07 -15.17 15.17
N PRO A 82 11.74 -16.27 15.55
CA PRO A 82 13.20 -16.37 15.49
C PRO A 82 13.77 -16.28 14.07
N ARG A 83 12.95 -16.41 13.02
CA ARG A 83 13.34 -16.22 11.62
C ARG A 83 13.59 -14.75 11.24
N ILE A 84 13.17 -13.79 12.07
CA ILE A 84 13.20 -12.35 11.74
C ILE A 84 13.68 -11.43 12.88
N ASN A 85 14.22 -11.99 13.97
CA ASN A 85 14.64 -11.24 15.17
C ASN A 85 15.77 -10.21 14.92
N ASP A 86 16.53 -10.36 13.84
CA ASP A 86 17.55 -9.43 13.32
C ASP A 86 17.03 -8.52 12.19
N LEU A 87 15.92 -8.90 11.55
CA LEU A 87 15.32 -8.20 10.41
C LEU A 87 14.36 -7.07 10.82
N GLY A 88 13.92 -7.03 12.08
CA GLY A 88 13.34 -5.83 12.70
C GLY A 88 12.08 -6.10 13.52
N ARG A 89 11.10 -5.20 13.44
CA ARG A 89 9.83 -5.35 14.15
C ARG A 89 9.00 -6.48 13.52
N ALA A 90 8.84 -7.59 14.23
CA ALA A 90 7.78 -8.55 13.97
C ALA A 90 6.40 -7.91 14.18
N ILE A 91 5.47 -8.17 13.26
CA ILE A 91 4.07 -7.76 13.31
C ILE A 91 3.22 -9.01 13.16
N GLU A 92 2.69 -9.52 14.27
CA GLU A 92 1.94 -10.77 14.31
C GLU A 92 0.42 -10.55 14.20
N ASP A 93 -0.13 -9.59 14.95
CA ASP A 93 -1.57 -9.42 15.15
C ASP A 93 -2.07 -7.96 15.16
N ASP A 94 -1.19 -6.94 15.05
CA ASP A 94 -1.55 -5.50 14.92
C ASP A 94 -2.77 -5.24 14.01
N PHE A 95 -2.86 -6.02 12.92
CA PHE A 95 -3.84 -5.85 11.85
C PHE A 95 -4.81 -7.03 11.75
N ALA A 96 -5.02 -7.79 12.82
CA ALA A 96 -6.01 -8.88 12.88
C ALA A 96 -7.45 -8.35 12.67
N THR A 97 -7.78 -7.27 13.39
CA THR A 97 -9.11 -6.65 13.44
C THR A 97 -9.14 -5.26 12.82
N ILE A 98 -10.27 -4.89 12.21
CA ILE A 98 -10.53 -3.52 11.76
C ILE A 98 -10.92 -2.69 13.01
N ARG A 99 -10.26 -1.55 13.23
CA ARG A 99 -10.57 -0.61 14.32
C ARG A 99 -11.89 0.14 14.05
N GLU A 100 -12.56 0.59 15.10
CA GLU A 100 -13.77 1.42 14.99
C GLU A 100 -13.53 2.76 14.26
N THR A 101 -12.33 3.32 14.43
CA THR A 101 -11.93 4.61 13.84
C THR A 101 -10.49 4.58 13.31
N TYR A 102 -10.29 5.27 12.20
CA TYR A 102 -9.00 5.56 11.56
C TYR A 102 -8.94 7.04 11.18
N ALA A 103 -7.80 7.69 11.33
CA ALA A 103 -7.59 9.07 10.90
C ALA A 103 -7.47 9.15 9.37
N THR A 104 -8.31 9.96 8.72
CA THR A 104 -8.23 10.18 7.27
C THR A 104 -6.99 11.04 6.93
N PRO A 105 -6.12 10.66 5.98
CA PRO A 105 -5.01 11.49 5.54
C PRO A 105 -5.50 12.69 4.74
N LYS A 106 -4.71 13.76 4.73
CA LYS A 106 -5.07 15.03 4.07
C LYS A 106 -4.95 14.94 2.56
N HIS A 107 -4.02 14.14 2.05
CA HIS A 107 -3.76 14.00 0.63
C HIS A 107 -4.22 12.64 0.07
N PRO A 108 -4.66 12.57 -1.22
CA PRO A 108 -5.15 11.34 -1.82
C PRO A 108 -4.12 10.22 -1.77
N ILE A 109 -4.59 8.99 -1.55
CA ILE A 109 -3.76 7.79 -1.64
C ILE A 109 -3.88 7.19 -3.04
N VAL A 110 -2.75 7.07 -3.72
CA VAL A 110 -2.57 6.30 -4.95
C VAL A 110 -2.21 4.86 -4.58
N LEU A 111 -2.99 3.90 -5.07
CA LEU A 111 -2.69 2.47 -4.94
C LEU A 111 -2.04 1.94 -6.22
N ALA A 112 -0.73 1.65 -6.17
CA ALA A 112 0.07 1.18 -7.31
C ALA A 112 0.30 -0.34 -7.26
N HIS A 113 -0.23 -1.07 -8.25
CA HIS A 113 -0.21 -2.53 -8.28
C HIS A 113 1.11 -3.12 -8.80
N GLY A 114 1.43 -4.36 -8.42
CA GLY A 114 2.62 -5.08 -8.88
C GLY A 114 2.55 -5.66 -10.29
N LEU A 115 3.46 -6.61 -10.55
CA LEU A 115 3.45 -7.47 -11.74
C LEU A 115 2.17 -8.31 -11.76
N LEU A 116 1.61 -8.54 -12.95
CA LEU A 116 0.29 -9.16 -13.19
C LEU A 116 -0.90 -8.47 -12.47
N GLY A 117 -0.72 -7.26 -11.96
CA GLY A 117 -1.84 -6.47 -11.43
C GLY A 117 -2.71 -5.84 -12.53
N PHE A 118 -3.93 -5.49 -12.13
CA PHE A 118 -4.99 -4.92 -12.97
C PHE A 118 -6.00 -4.14 -12.10
N ASP A 119 -6.67 -3.11 -12.64
CA ASP A 119 -7.72 -2.42 -11.89
C ASP A 119 -8.95 -3.33 -11.70
N GLU A 120 -9.40 -4.01 -12.75
CA GLU A 120 -10.55 -4.92 -12.75
C GLU A 120 -10.37 -6.02 -13.80
N LEU A 121 -10.52 -7.29 -13.39
CA LEU A 121 -10.49 -8.47 -14.27
C LEU A 121 -11.85 -9.17 -14.31
N ARG A 122 -12.51 -9.13 -15.48
CA ARG A 122 -13.83 -9.74 -15.71
C ARG A 122 -13.72 -11.15 -16.28
N LEU A 123 -13.43 -12.12 -15.41
CA LEU A 123 -13.21 -13.53 -15.77
C LEU A 123 -14.42 -14.21 -16.45
N ALA A 124 -15.63 -13.66 -16.33
CA ALA A 124 -16.86 -14.19 -16.94
C ALA A 124 -17.67 -13.11 -17.68
N GLY A 125 -17.00 -12.11 -18.28
CA GLY A 125 -17.67 -11.00 -18.94
C GLY A 125 -18.50 -10.16 -17.97
N SER A 126 -19.73 -9.79 -18.35
CA SER A 126 -20.66 -9.02 -17.52
C SER A 126 -21.48 -9.86 -16.53
N LEU A 127 -21.35 -11.19 -16.53
CA LEU A 127 -22.20 -12.10 -15.74
C LEU A 127 -21.75 -12.25 -14.27
N LEU A 128 -20.51 -11.87 -13.95
CA LEU A 128 -19.97 -11.85 -12.59
C LEU A 128 -19.35 -10.47 -12.31
N PRO A 129 -19.36 -9.99 -11.04
CA PRO A 129 -18.65 -8.78 -10.67
C PRO A 129 -17.15 -8.93 -10.97
N GLY A 130 -16.53 -7.87 -11.47
CA GLY A 130 -15.11 -7.87 -11.78
C GLY A 130 -14.25 -8.09 -10.53
N VAL A 131 -13.16 -8.81 -10.71
CA VAL A 131 -12.20 -9.05 -9.63
C VAL A 131 -11.19 -7.92 -9.62
N HIS A 132 -11.11 -7.15 -8.54
CA HIS A 132 -10.08 -6.11 -8.37
C HIS A 132 -8.77 -6.70 -7.83
N TYR A 133 -7.63 -6.05 -8.10
CA TYR A 133 -6.36 -6.36 -7.42
C TYR A 133 -6.48 -6.07 -5.92
N TRP A 134 -6.98 -4.88 -5.57
CA TRP A 134 -7.13 -4.37 -4.21
C TRP A 134 -8.45 -4.83 -3.53
N ARG A 135 -8.69 -6.14 -3.44
CA ARG A 135 -10.01 -6.73 -3.10
C ARG A 135 -10.63 -6.16 -1.80
N GLY A 136 -11.61 -5.27 -1.94
CA GLY A 136 -12.32 -4.62 -0.83
C GLY A 136 -11.49 -3.59 -0.05
N ILE A 137 -10.20 -3.42 -0.38
CA ILE A 137 -9.30 -2.45 0.25
C ILE A 137 -9.69 -1.04 -0.20
N THR A 138 -9.89 -0.83 -1.51
CA THR A 138 -10.35 0.45 -2.08
C THR A 138 -11.64 0.94 -1.45
N ASP A 139 -12.54 0.01 -1.13
CA ASP A 139 -13.93 0.30 -0.80
C ASP A 139 -14.05 0.59 0.70
N ALA A 140 -13.34 -0.18 1.53
CA ALA A 140 -13.17 0.10 2.95
C ALA A 140 -12.42 1.42 3.20
N MET A 141 -11.39 1.73 2.40
CA MET A 141 -10.68 3.02 2.49
C MET A 141 -11.61 4.20 2.14
N ARG A 142 -12.37 4.10 1.04
CA ARG A 142 -13.36 5.13 0.67
C ARG A 142 -14.48 5.27 1.70
N ALA A 143 -14.91 4.18 2.34
CA ALA A 143 -15.86 4.21 3.45
C ALA A 143 -15.32 4.93 4.70
N ASN A 144 -13.99 4.98 4.88
CA ASN A 144 -13.31 5.77 5.92
C ASN A 144 -12.96 7.20 5.42
N GLY A 145 -13.66 7.70 4.39
CA GLY A 145 -13.50 9.05 3.85
C GLY A 145 -12.23 9.28 3.02
N ILE A 146 -11.42 8.24 2.77
CA ILE A 146 -10.13 8.38 2.10
C ILE A 146 -10.33 8.55 0.58
N GLU A 147 -9.72 9.60 0.02
CA GLU A 147 -9.68 9.81 -1.43
C GLU A 147 -8.68 8.83 -2.08
N VAL A 148 -9.20 7.72 -2.62
CA VAL A 148 -8.38 6.64 -3.21
C VAL A 148 -8.38 6.66 -4.73
N ILE A 149 -7.18 6.84 -5.29
CA ILE A 149 -6.84 6.76 -6.72
C ILE A 149 -6.27 5.36 -7.00
N THR A 150 -6.88 4.57 -7.89
CA THR A 150 -6.21 3.37 -8.45
C THR A 150 -5.42 3.77 -9.69
N ALA A 151 -4.19 3.29 -9.81
CA ALA A 151 -3.34 3.51 -10.98
C ALA A 151 -3.26 2.24 -11.82
N SER A 152 -3.53 2.37 -13.13
CA SER A 152 -3.56 1.26 -14.08
C SER A 152 -2.30 1.26 -14.93
N VAL A 153 -1.34 0.39 -14.61
CA VAL A 153 -0.07 0.28 -15.34
C VAL A 153 -0.05 -1.02 -16.15
N PRO A 154 0.74 -1.14 -17.23
CA PRO A 154 0.81 -2.38 -18.00
C PRO A 154 1.18 -3.55 -17.08
N ALA A 155 0.32 -4.58 -17.06
CA ALA A 155 0.41 -5.71 -16.13
C ALA A 155 1.82 -6.32 -16.08
N SER A 156 2.56 -6.23 -17.19
CA SER A 156 3.94 -6.67 -17.33
C SER A 156 4.82 -5.75 -18.19
N GLY A 157 4.56 -4.45 -18.21
CA GLY A 157 5.49 -3.52 -18.87
C GLY A 157 6.85 -3.50 -18.14
N SER A 158 7.88 -2.94 -18.77
CA SER A 158 9.12 -2.63 -18.05
C SER A 158 8.86 -1.65 -16.91
N ILE A 159 9.78 -1.53 -15.95
CA ILE A 159 9.65 -0.54 -14.85
C ILE A 159 9.52 0.87 -15.42
N GLU A 160 10.24 1.18 -16.50
CA GLU A 160 10.19 2.48 -17.20
C GLU A 160 8.82 2.74 -17.83
N GLU A 161 8.24 1.76 -18.52
CA GLU A 161 6.90 1.85 -19.13
C GLU A 161 5.80 2.00 -18.07
N ARG A 162 5.88 1.20 -17.00
CA ARG A 162 4.94 1.20 -15.88
C ARG A 162 5.03 2.49 -15.08
N ALA A 163 6.24 2.99 -14.78
CA ALA A 163 6.45 4.28 -14.13
C ALA A 163 5.94 5.46 -14.96
N LEU A 164 6.11 5.43 -16.28
CA LEU A 164 5.56 6.45 -17.18
C LEU A 164 4.04 6.46 -17.14
N LYS A 165 3.40 5.29 -17.21
CA LYS A 165 1.95 5.18 -17.11
C LYS A 165 1.42 5.55 -15.72
N LEU A 166 2.13 5.18 -14.64
CA LEU A 166 1.82 5.60 -13.27
C LEU A 166 1.78 7.13 -13.15
N GLY A 167 2.80 7.83 -13.69
CA GLY A 167 2.84 9.29 -13.68
C GLY A 167 1.68 9.93 -14.46
N GLN A 168 1.30 9.37 -15.61
CA GLN A 168 0.15 9.83 -16.39
C GLN A 168 -1.18 9.61 -15.64
N ASP A 169 -1.35 8.47 -14.98
CA ASP A 169 -2.54 8.17 -14.19
C ASP A 169 -2.66 9.08 -12.97
N ILE A 170 -1.58 9.36 -12.25
CA ILE A 170 -1.60 10.29 -11.13
C ILE A 170 -1.89 11.72 -11.63
N ALA A 171 -1.19 12.19 -12.67
CA ALA A 171 -1.40 13.53 -13.21
C ALA A 171 -2.85 13.79 -13.68
N SER A 172 -3.51 12.76 -14.23
CA SER A 172 -4.89 12.86 -14.72
C SER A 172 -5.97 12.61 -13.64
N LYS A 173 -5.67 11.84 -12.58
CA LYS A 173 -6.65 11.49 -11.54
C LYS A 173 -6.53 12.36 -10.27
N ALA A 174 -5.36 12.91 -9.95
CA ALA A 174 -5.13 13.69 -8.73
C ALA A 174 -5.61 15.16 -8.81
N ASN A 175 -5.98 15.67 -9.98
CA ASN A 175 -6.48 17.04 -10.18
C ASN A 175 -5.54 18.13 -9.58
N GLY A 176 -4.22 17.95 -9.70
CA GLY A 176 -3.21 18.87 -9.17
C GLY A 176 -2.97 18.78 -7.64
N LYS A 177 -3.68 17.91 -6.92
CA LYS A 177 -3.37 17.60 -5.51
C LYS A 177 -2.01 16.93 -5.41
N SER A 178 -1.24 17.26 -4.37
CA SER A 178 -0.13 16.41 -3.94
C SER A 178 -0.68 15.09 -3.38
N VAL A 179 0.03 13.98 -3.52
CA VAL A 179 -0.46 12.62 -3.20
C VAL A 179 0.50 11.80 -2.34
N ASN A 180 -0.04 10.77 -1.69
CA ASN A 180 0.72 9.68 -1.09
C ASN A 180 0.59 8.43 -1.97
N ILE A 181 1.63 7.61 -2.09
CA ILE A 181 1.57 6.35 -2.84
C ILE A 181 1.72 5.19 -1.85
N ILE A 182 0.78 4.23 -1.89
CA ILE A 182 1.00 2.89 -1.33
C ILE A 182 1.17 1.93 -2.51
N ALA A 183 2.30 1.23 -2.55
CA ALA A 183 2.70 0.43 -3.69
C ALA A 183 3.05 -1.01 -3.28
N HIS A 184 2.47 -1.99 -3.96
CA HIS A 184 2.72 -3.41 -3.68
C HIS A 184 3.69 -4.02 -4.71
N SER A 185 4.63 -4.85 -4.25
CA SER A 185 5.51 -5.63 -5.13
C SER A 185 6.26 -4.72 -6.13
N MET A 186 6.31 -5.09 -7.41
CA MET A 186 6.91 -4.27 -8.48
C MET A 186 6.40 -2.81 -8.53
N GLY A 187 5.19 -2.53 -8.05
CA GLY A 187 4.63 -1.16 -8.00
C GLY A 187 5.52 -0.17 -7.23
N GLY A 188 6.24 -0.64 -6.21
CA GLY A 188 7.17 0.21 -5.45
C GLY A 188 8.44 0.56 -6.24
N LEU A 189 8.82 -0.25 -7.22
CA LEU A 189 9.89 0.04 -8.16
C LEU A 189 9.42 1.04 -9.22
N ASP A 190 8.22 0.85 -9.76
CA ASP A 190 7.60 1.80 -10.69
C ASP A 190 7.47 3.20 -10.06
N ALA A 191 7.01 3.26 -8.80
CA ALA A 191 6.90 4.50 -8.05
C ALA A 191 8.28 5.15 -7.79
N ARG A 192 9.29 4.40 -7.34
CA ARG A 192 10.66 4.92 -7.18
C ARG A 192 11.23 5.44 -8.50
N TYR A 193 11.04 4.74 -9.61
CA TYR A 193 11.48 5.19 -10.93
C TYR A 193 10.75 6.46 -11.37
N MET A 194 9.42 6.52 -11.22
CA MET A 194 8.63 7.72 -11.54
C MET A 194 9.13 8.95 -10.75
N ILE A 195 9.28 8.81 -9.43
CA ILE A 195 9.69 9.89 -8.52
C ILE A 195 11.13 10.34 -8.77
N SER A 196 12.05 9.40 -8.99
CA SER A 196 13.49 9.71 -9.07
C SER A 196 13.96 10.07 -10.49
N ARG A 197 13.39 9.41 -11.53
CA ARG A 197 13.84 9.51 -12.93
C ARG A 197 12.94 10.38 -13.79
N LEU A 198 11.62 10.18 -13.71
CA LEU A 198 10.68 10.80 -14.65
C LEU A 198 10.20 12.18 -14.21
N LYS A 199 10.04 12.40 -12.90
CA LYS A 199 9.67 13.68 -12.27
C LYS A 199 8.57 14.44 -13.03
N PRO A 200 7.35 13.87 -13.18
CA PRO A 200 6.32 14.49 -14.02
C PRO A 200 5.87 15.83 -13.42
N ASP A 201 5.91 16.91 -14.20
CA ASP A 201 5.74 18.30 -13.71
C ASP A 201 4.45 18.53 -12.89
N ASN A 202 3.39 17.78 -13.19
CA ASN A 202 2.06 17.88 -12.55
C ASN A 202 1.82 16.80 -11.47
N VAL A 203 2.87 16.17 -10.93
CA VAL A 203 2.79 15.10 -9.92
C VAL A 203 3.70 15.41 -8.75
N ASN A 204 3.14 15.96 -7.67
CA ASN A 204 3.84 16.11 -6.40
C ASN A 204 3.54 14.92 -5.47
N VAL A 205 4.57 14.16 -5.10
CA VAL A 205 4.46 13.00 -4.20
C VAL A 205 5.01 13.38 -2.83
N LEU A 206 4.22 13.24 -1.77
CA LEU A 206 4.64 13.51 -0.40
C LEU A 206 5.25 12.29 0.28
N SER A 207 4.77 11.09 -0.06
CA SER A 207 5.33 9.83 0.44
C SER A 207 5.15 8.66 -0.51
N LEU A 208 6.02 7.66 -0.34
CA LEU A 208 5.90 6.32 -0.90
C LEU A 208 6.01 5.29 0.22
N THR A 209 4.93 4.55 0.48
CA THR A 209 4.92 3.35 1.32
C THR A 209 4.99 2.13 0.42
N THR A 210 6.04 1.32 0.53
CA THR A 210 6.17 0.06 -0.21
C THR A 210 5.78 -1.15 0.64
N VAL A 211 5.17 -2.14 0.01
CA VAL A 211 4.69 -3.36 0.64
C VAL A 211 5.21 -4.54 -0.18
N ALA A 212 6.13 -5.32 0.40
CA ALA A 212 6.79 -6.46 -0.25
C ALA A 212 7.43 -6.13 -1.62
N SER A 213 7.95 -4.90 -1.79
CA SER A 213 8.61 -4.49 -3.03
C SER A 213 10.05 -5.02 -3.10
N PRO A 214 10.46 -5.74 -4.15
CA PRO A 214 11.78 -6.36 -4.23
C PRO A 214 12.89 -5.34 -4.56
N HIS A 215 13.21 -4.45 -3.61
CA HIS A 215 14.17 -3.36 -3.82
C HIS A 215 15.61 -3.84 -4.02
N ARG A 216 15.96 -5.05 -3.58
CA ARG A 216 17.24 -5.73 -3.87
C ARG A 216 17.08 -6.86 -4.90
N GLY A 217 15.91 -6.97 -5.54
CA GLY A 217 15.53 -8.04 -6.45
C GLY A 217 14.94 -9.26 -5.74
N SER A 218 14.88 -10.39 -6.44
CA SER A 218 14.51 -11.69 -5.87
C SER A 218 15.39 -12.78 -6.48
N SER A 219 15.99 -13.61 -5.63
CA SER A 219 16.72 -14.81 -6.02
C SER A 219 15.82 -15.85 -6.72
N PHE A 220 14.49 -15.79 -6.56
CA PHE A 220 13.58 -16.58 -7.39
C PHE A 220 13.56 -16.07 -8.84
N ALA A 221 13.67 -14.75 -9.06
CA ALA A 221 13.83 -14.21 -10.40
C ALA A 221 15.19 -14.62 -11.00
N ASP A 222 16.27 -14.53 -10.22
CA ASP A 222 17.61 -15.00 -10.64
C ASP A 222 17.61 -16.48 -11.01
N TYR A 223 17.04 -17.35 -10.16
CA TYR A 223 16.90 -18.79 -10.38
C TYR A 223 16.19 -19.11 -11.70
N VAL A 224 15.09 -18.42 -11.98
CA VAL A 224 14.33 -18.55 -13.24
C VAL A 224 15.11 -18.08 -14.47
N PHE A 225 16.14 -17.23 -14.33
CA PHE A 225 17.05 -16.88 -15.44
C PHE A 225 18.33 -17.73 -15.51
N GLN A 226 18.70 -18.43 -14.44
CA GLN A 226 19.94 -19.21 -14.36
C GLN A 226 19.74 -20.68 -14.72
N GLU A 227 18.71 -21.34 -14.17
CA GLU A 227 18.40 -22.76 -14.43
C GLU A 227 17.79 -22.96 -15.82
N LEU A 228 16.97 -22.01 -16.25
CA LEU A 228 16.34 -22.03 -17.56
C LEU A 228 17.34 -21.47 -18.56
N GLY A 229 18.31 -22.28 -18.94
CA GLY A 229 19.32 -21.93 -19.94
C GLY A 229 18.72 -21.61 -21.32
N PRO A 230 19.56 -21.20 -22.31
CA PRO A 230 19.11 -20.73 -23.63
C PRO A 230 18.10 -21.64 -24.36
N SER A 231 18.13 -22.96 -24.11
CA SER A 231 17.22 -23.95 -24.67
C SER A 231 15.82 -23.96 -24.05
N TYR A 232 15.69 -23.65 -22.76
CA TYR A 232 14.41 -23.64 -22.03
C TYR A 232 13.75 -22.27 -21.99
N LEU A 233 14.56 -21.20 -22.03
CA LEU A 233 14.09 -19.82 -22.15
C LEU A 233 12.94 -19.65 -23.17
N PRO A 234 12.98 -20.16 -24.41
CA PRO A 234 11.87 -20.03 -25.37
C PRO A 234 10.52 -20.61 -24.91
N HIS A 235 10.51 -21.65 -24.07
CA HIS A 235 9.29 -22.19 -23.49
C HIS A 235 8.76 -21.32 -22.35
N VAL A 236 9.68 -20.68 -21.62
CA VAL A 236 9.40 -19.78 -20.51
C VAL A 236 8.90 -18.43 -21.02
N TYR A 237 9.58 -17.84 -22.03
CA TYR A 237 9.07 -16.71 -22.83
C TYR A 237 7.64 -17.01 -23.32
N ARG A 238 7.42 -18.15 -24.00
CA ARG A 238 6.10 -18.54 -24.53
C ARG A 238 5.02 -18.78 -23.46
N TRP A 239 5.39 -19.23 -22.26
CA TRP A 239 4.44 -19.33 -21.13
C TRP A 239 4.11 -17.95 -20.56
N PHE A 240 5.14 -17.14 -20.33
CA PHE A 240 5.02 -15.76 -19.88
C PHE A 240 4.15 -14.94 -20.85
N ASP A 241 4.43 -14.95 -22.16
CA ASP A 241 3.63 -14.30 -23.20
C ASP A 241 2.15 -14.75 -23.13
N LYS A 242 1.90 -16.06 -22.95
CA LYS A 242 0.54 -16.62 -22.82
C LYS A 242 -0.21 -16.18 -21.57
N VAL A 243 0.48 -15.83 -20.48
CA VAL A 243 -0.14 -15.29 -19.25
C VAL A 243 -0.05 -13.76 -19.17
N GLY A 244 0.42 -13.09 -20.22
CA GLY A 244 0.59 -11.63 -20.22
C GLY A 244 1.71 -11.14 -19.31
N ILE A 245 2.82 -11.88 -19.23
CA ILE A 245 4.10 -11.44 -18.67
C ILE A 245 5.07 -11.14 -19.82
N SER A 246 5.49 -9.88 -19.98
CA SER A 246 6.74 -9.58 -20.66
C SER A 246 7.91 -9.96 -19.77
N THR A 247 8.87 -10.63 -20.38
CA THR A 247 10.10 -11.10 -19.73
C THR A 247 11.11 -10.00 -19.48
N GLY A 248 10.93 -8.82 -20.11
CA GLY A 248 11.67 -7.61 -19.75
C GLY A 248 11.39 -7.21 -18.31
N ALA A 249 10.11 -7.15 -17.93
CA ALA A 249 9.67 -6.86 -16.57
C ALA A 249 10.30 -7.85 -15.56
N PHE A 250 10.23 -9.16 -15.85
CA PHE A 250 10.76 -10.18 -14.96
C PHE A 250 12.30 -10.11 -14.84
N LYS A 251 13.03 -9.78 -15.91
CA LYS A 251 14.49 -9.54 -15.87
C LYS A 251 14.86 -8.38 -14.95
N GLN A 252 14.03 -7.35 -14.85
CA GLN A 252 14.27 -6.22 -13.96
C GLN A 252 14.05 -6.56 -12.47
N LEU A 253 13.48 -7.72 -12.14
CA LEU A 253 13.35 -8.20 -10.75
C LEU A 253 14.57 -9.03 -10.28
N THR A 254 15.57 -9.25 -11.15
CA THR A 254 16.82 -9.93 -10.76
C THR A 254 17.62 -9.12 -9.74
N THR A 255 18.31 -9.79 -8.80
CA THR A 255 19.13 -9.10 -7.80
C THR A 255 20.28 -8.34 -8.46
N LYS A 256 20.82 -8.91 -9.55
CA LYS A 256 21.84 -8.27 -10.38
C LYS A 256 21.36 -6.92 -10.94
N TYR A 257 20.21 -6.88 -11.63
CA TYR A 257 19.68 -5.64 -12.20
C TYR A 257 19.33 -4.63 -11.10
N MET A 258 18.74 -5.08 -9.99
CA MET A 258 18.40 -4.18 -8.88
C MET A 258 19.64 -3.53 -8.26
N ARG A 259 20.73 -4.27 -8.08
CA ARG A 259 21.99 -3.79 -7.51
C ARG A 259 22.80 -2.91 -8.47
N GLU A 260 22.95 -3.32 -9.74
CA GLU A 260 23.91 -2.72 -10.68
C GLU A 260 23.27 -1.64 -11.58
N GLU A 261 21.98 -1.79 -11.91
CA GLU A 261 21.27 -0.90 -12.84
C GLU A 261 20.26 0.00 -12.13
N PHE A 262 19.34 -0.57 -11.35
CA PHE A 262 18.18 0.17 -10.84
C PHE A 262 18.54 1.11 -9.69
N ASN A 263 19.05 0.59 -8.57
CA ASN A 263 19.27 1.40 -7.36
C ASN A 263 20.29 2.53 -7.56
N PRO A 264 21.45 2.33 -8.22
CA PRO A 264 22.42 3.42 -8.46
C PRO A 264 21.84 4.55 -9.32
N LYS A 265 20.87 4.24 -10.19
CA LYS A 265 20.22 5.23 -11.07
C LYS A 265 18.99 5.86 -10.41
N THR A 266 18.44 5.27 -9.36
CA THR A 266 17.12 5.58 -8.79
C THR A 266 17.21 5.89 -7.27
N PRO A 267 17.99 6.92 -6.86
CA PRO A 267 18.05 7.36 -5.47
C PRO A 267 16.74 7.99 -5.01
N ASP A 268 16.53 8.04 -3.70
CA ASP A 268 15.35 8.67 -3.10
C ASP A 268 15.34 10.18 -3.35
N ALA A 269 14.17 10.72 -3.71
CA ALA A 269 14.02 12.14 -4.04
C ALA A 269 13.89 12.99 -2.77
N PRO A 270 14.64 14.11 -2.65
CA PRO A 270 14.50 15.03 -1.52
C PRO A 270 13.06 15.53 -1.35
N GLY A 271 12.60 15.61 -0.10
CA GLY A 271 11.24 16.05 0.25
C GLY A 271 10.17 14.95 0.24
N VAL A 272 10.44 13.78 -0.36
CA VAL A 272 9.54 12.62 -0.33
C VAL A 272 9.90 11.74 0.87
N ARG A 273 8.90 11.30 1.65
CA ARG A 273 9.11 10.30 2.72
C ARG A 273 8.95 8.87 2.19
N TYR A 274 9.86 7.99 2.59
CA TYR A 274 9.88 6.59 2.17
C TYR A 274 9.64 5.67 3.37
N PHE A 275 8.61 4.83 3.27
CA PHE A 275 8.25 3.83 4.27
C PHE A 275 8.22 2.44 3.61
N SER A 276 8.43 1.39 4.38
CA SER A 276 8.29 0.02 3.85
C SER A 276 7.83 -1.01 4.88
N TYR A 277 7.13 -2.02 4.39
CA TYR A 277 6.72 -3.23 5.10
C TYR A 277 7.21 -4.47 4.34
N GLY A 278 7.80 -5.42 5.07
CA GLY A 278 8.04 -6.77 4.57
C GLY A 278 6.96 -7.74 5.03
N ALA A 279 7.01 -8.98 4.53
CA ALA A 279 6.17 -10.06 5.01
C ALA A 279 6.96 -11.39 4.97
N THR A 280 6.54 -12.36 5.78
CA THR A 280 7.09 -13.71 5.82
C THR A 280 5.97 -14.73 6.02
N VAL A 281 6.07 -15.92 5.45
CA VAL A 281 5.05 -16.98 5.58
C VAL A 281 5.68 -18.35 5.57
N GLN A 282 5.20 -19.31 6.36
CA GLN A 282 5.55 -20.72 6.11
C GLN A 282 4.56 -21.37 5.13
N PRO A 283 4.91 -21.59 3.84
CA PRO A 283 3.99 -22.17 2.87
C PRO A 283 3.74 -23.67 3.14
N SER A 284 2.47 -24.05 3.19
CA SER A 284 2.05 -25.45 3.30
C SER A 284 2.56 -26.31 2.13
N LEU A 285 2.57 -27.63 2.31
CA LEU A 285 3.07 -28.61 1.32
C LEU A 285 2.45 -28.42 -0.08
N TRP A 286 1.20 -27.98 -0.14
CA TRP A 286 0.42 -27.82 -1.38
C TRP A 286 0.34 -26.37 -1.89
N SER A 287 1.08 -25.43 -1.30
CA SER A 287 1.08 -24.03 -1.75
C SER A 287 1.85 -23.85 -3.07
N ALA A 288 1.27 -23.12 -4.02
CA ALA A 288 1.95 -22.74 -5.26
C ALA A 288 3.25 -21.94 -5.01
N PHE A 289 3.29 -21.18 -3.91
CA PHE A 289 4.49 -20.44 -3.48
C PHE A 289 5.57 -21.31 -2.83
N ARG A 290 5.34 -22.62 -2.64
CA ARG A 290 6.29 -23.49 -1.93
C ARG A 290 7.66 -23.60 -2.61
N GLN A 291 7.72 -23.71 -3.94
CA GLN A 291 9.03 -23.80 -4.62
C GLN A 291 9.71 -22.41 -4.72
N PRO A 292 9.02 -21.32 -5.12
CA PRO A 292 9.57 -19.97 -5.02
C PRO A 292 10.10 -19.61 -3.63
N HIS A 293 9.32 -19.88 -2.57
CA HIS A 293 9.75 -19.71 -1.17
C HIS A 293 11.04 -20.46 -0.87
N ARG A 294 11.15 -21.74 -1.24
CA ARG A 294 12.35 -22.56 -0.96
C ARG A 294 13.59 -22.12 -1.71
N VAL A 295 13.44 -21.39 -2.82
CA VAL A 295 14.56 -20.73 -3.50
C VAL A 295 14.99 -19.51 -2.70
N VAL A 296 14.06 -18.60 -2.37
CA VAL A 296 14.36 -17.38 -1.61
C VAL A 296 14.87 -17.69 -0.20
N GLU A 297 14.25 -18.64 0.50
CA GLU A 297 14.63 -19.12 1.83
C GLU A 297 16.07 -19.66 1.89
N ARG A 298 16.55 -20.30 0.82
CA ARG A 298 17.94 -20.78 0.71
C ARG A 298 18.95 -19.66 0.47
N MET A 299 18.56 -18.61 -0.23
CA MET A 299 19.48 -17.60 -0.79
C MET A 299 19.45 -16.26 -0.05
N GLU A 300 18.32 -15.92 0.58
CA GLU A 300 18.01 -14.63 1.20
C GLU A 300 17.29 -14.75 2.56
N GLY A 301 16.81 -15.94 2.94
CA GLY A 301 16.14 -16.19 4.22
C GLY A 301 14.64 -15.88 4.22
N ALA A 302 14.14 -15.32 5.33
CA ALA A 302 12.71 -15.10 5.56
C ALA A 302 12.05 -14.32 4.40
N ASN A 303 10.90 -14.80 3.91
CA ASN A 303 10.26 -14.28 2.70
C ASN A 303 8.76 -14.59 2.64
N ASP A 304 8.03 -13.81 1.84
CA ASP A 304 6.57 -13.91 1.68
C ASP A 304 6.11 -14.95 0.64
N GLY A 305 7.04 -15.76 0.13
CA GLY A 305 6.86 -16.66 -0.99
C GLY A 305 7.39 -16.16 -2.34
N LEU A 306 7.78 -14.89 -2.48
CA LEU A 306 8.39 -14.33 -3.70
C LEU A 306 9.52 -13.33 -3.43
N VAL A 307 9.44 -12.58 -2.32
CA VAL A 307 10.35 -11.48 -1.98
C VAL A 307 10.86 -11.66 -0.56
N SER A 308 12.19 -11.57 -0.38
CA SER A 308 12.79 -11.62 0.95
C SER A 308 12.47 -10.38 1.79
N VAL A 309 12.42 -10.58 3.11
CA VAL A 309 12.24 -9.50 4.08
C VAL A 309 13.34 -8.44 3.94
N GLU A 310 14.59 -8.85 3.69
CA GLU A 310 15.70 -7.92 3.43
C GLU A 310 15.54 -7.16 2.10
N SER A 311 15.07 -7.80 1.02
CA SER A 311 14.78 -7.10 -0.23
C SER A 311 13.64 -6.09 -0.09
N ALA A 312 12.66 -6.36 0.78
CA ALA A 312 11.53 -5.48 1.06
C ALA A 312 11.89 -4.20 1.87
N ARG A 313 13.03 -4.16 2.58
CA ARG A 313 13.43 -3.03 3.44
C ARG A 313 13.87 -1.80 2.62
N TRP A 314 13.15 -0.68 2.73
CA TRP A 314 13.50 0.61 2.10
C TRP A 314 13.06 1.83 2.92
N GLY A 315 13.90 2.87 2.98
CA GLY A 315 13.61 4.06 3.80
C GLY A 315 13.37 3.70 5.28
N THR A 316 12.33 4.28 5.88
CA THR A 316 11.88 3.92 7.24
C THR A 316 11.10 2.61 7.21
N TYR A 317 11.76 1.51 7.57
CA TYR A 317 11.13 0.21 7.73
C TYR A 317 10.17 0.20 8.94
N LYS A 318 8.89 -0.10 8.72
CA LYS A 318 7.84 -0.09 9.75
C LYS A 318 7.61 -1.49 10.37
N GLY A 319 7.98 -2.58 9.66
CA GLY A 319 8.05 -3.94 10.20
C GLY A 319 7.80 -5.08 9.19
N THR A 320 7.83 -6.31 9.71
CA THR A 320 7.60 -7.56 8.97
C THR A 320 6.29 -8.21 9.40
N LEU A 321 5.37 -8.40 8.46
CA LEU A 321 4.10 -9.11 8.68
C LEU A 321 4.35 -10.63 8.77
N VAL A 322 3.95 -11.26 9.88
CA VAL A 322 4.21 -12.69 10.16
C VAL A 322 3.05 -13.57 9.68
N ASP A 323 3.38 -14.69 9.03
CA ASP A 323 2.47 -15.63 8.39
C ASP A 323 1.55 -15.02 7.30
N VAL A 324 2.08 -14.03 6.59
CA VAL A 324 1.42 -13.30 5.49
C VAL A 324 2.16 -13.56 4.18
N SER A 325 1.48 -14.17 3.19
CA SER A 325 2.06 -14.37 1.85
C SER A 325 1.90 -13.16 0.93
N HIS A 326 2.64 -13.14 -0.18
CA HIS A 326 2.57 -12.11 -1.22
C HIS A 326 1.15 -11.87 -1.81
N LEU A 327 0.21 -12.80 -1.62
CA LEU A 327 -1.21 -12.63 -1.99
C LEU A 327 -2.15 -12.32 -0.81
N ASP A 328 -1.75 -12.59 0.43
CA ASP A 328 -2.52 -12.16 1.61
C ASP A 328 -2.53 -10.62 1.71
N LEU A 329 -1.40 -9.98 1.37
CA LEU A 329 -1.20 -8.52 1.36
C LEU A 329 -2.26 -7.75 0.57
N ILE A 330 -2.70 -8.31 -0.56
CA ILE A 330 -3.72 -7.71 -1.45
C ILE A 330 -5.12 -8.33 -1.24
N ASN A 331 -5.33 -9.07 -0.15
CA ASN A 331 -6.58 -9.76 0.21
C ASN A 331 -7.03 -10.81 -0.83
N TRP A 332 -6.08 -11.46 -1.51
CA TRP A 332 -6.34 -12.45 -2.57
C TRP A 332 -6.46 -13.90 -2.09
N THR A 333 -6.01 -14.23 -0.88
CA THR A 333 -6.19 -15.58 -0.33
C THR A 333 -7.65 -15.97 -0.22
N ASN A 334 -7.91 -17.26 -0.47
CA ASN A 334 -9.25 -17.76 -0.74
C ASN A 334 -10.16 -17.56 0.49
N ARG A 335 -11.25 -16.79 0.35
CA ARG A 335 -12.22 -16.55 1.45
C ARG A 335 -12.73 -17.86 2.06
N LEU A 336 -12.86 -18.91 1.27
CA LEU A 336 -13.25 -20.25 1.73
C LEU A 336 -12.22 -20.86 2.71
N ARG A 337 -10.91 -20.60 2.54
CA ARG A 337 -9.87 -21.01 3.50
C ARG A 337 -10.11 -20.36 4.86
N TRP A 338 -10.39 -19.06 4.88
CA TRP A 338 -10.64 -18.31 6.10
C TRP A 338 -11.91 -18.78 6.83
N VAL A 339 -13.01 -19.03 6.11
CA VAL A 339 -14.24 -19.62 6.70
C VAL A 339 -13.97 -20.99 7.33
N VAL A 340 -13.25 -21.87 6.63
CA VAL A 340 -12.87 -23.20 7.17
C VAL A 340 -11.95 -23.05 8.39
N TRP A 341 -11.01 -22.11 8.40
CA TRP A 341 -10.11 -21.88 9.53
C TRP A 341 -10.84 -21.33 10.76
N GLN A 342 -11.83 -20.44 10.58
CA GLN A 342 -12.70 -19.98 11.68
C GLN A 342 -13.56 -21.12 12.24
N LEU A 343 -14.08 -22.03 11.40
CA LEU A 343 -14.82 -23.21 11.85
C LEU A 343 -13.96 -24.23 12.62
N VAL A 344 -12.64 -24.21 12.40
CA VAL A 344 -11.65 -25.00 13.15
C VAL A 344 -11.09 -24.22 14.37
N GLY A 345 -11.65 -23.05 14.67
CA GLY A 345 -11.30 -22.25 15.84
C GLY A 345 -9.96 -21.50 15.75
N ASN A 346 -9.42 -21.32 14.55
CA ASN A 346 -8.12 -20.67 14.35
C ASN A 346 -8.27 -19.16 14.06
N GLU A 347 -7.54 -18.33 14.79
CA GLU A 347 -7.72 -16.87 14.79
C GLU A 347 -7.10 -16.19 13.57
N ARG A 348 -7.74 -15.11 13.09
CA ARG A 348 -7.27 -14.35 11.93
C ARG A 348 -6.21 -13.32 12.34
N LYS A 349 -4.96 -13.75 12.45
CA LYS A 349 -3.80 -12.88 12.74
C LYS A 349 -3.64 -11.67 11.78
N PHE A 350 -3.98 -11.80 10.49
CA PHE A 350 -3.83 -10.69 9.53
C PHE A 350 -5.08 -10.41 8.68
N ASN A 351 -5.44 -9.13 8.59
CA ASN A 351 -6.49 -8.60 7.74
C ASN A 351 -5.98 -7.40 6.91
N ALA A 352 -5.76 -7.62 5.62
CA ALA A 352 -5.28 -6.60 4.68
C ALA A 352 -6.14 -5.31 4.66
N ILE A 353 -7.44 -5.39 4.94
CA ILE A 353 -8.28 -4.18 5.03
C ILE A 353 -7.87 -3.34 6.25
N ALA A 354 -7.67 -3.97 7.42
CA ALA A 354 -7.20 -3.27 8.62
C ALA A 354 -5.81 -2.67 8.40
N PHE A 355 -4.90 -3.41 7.76
CA PHE A 355 -3.54 -2.97 7.44
C PHE A 355 -3.51 -1.73 6.53
N TYR A 356 -4.27 -1.70 5.42
CA TYR A 356 -4.28 -0.55 4.51
C TYR A 356 -5.00 0.68 5.10
N LEU A 357 -5.97 0.48 5.99
CA LEU A 357 -6.55 1.55 6.81
C LEU A 357 -5.53 2.08 7.84
N ASP A 358 -4.73 1.21 8.44
CA ASP A 358 -3.69 1.60 9.41
C ASP A 358 -2.54 2.38 8.74
N ILE A 359 -2.15 2.02 7.51
CA ILE A 359 -1.22 2.84 6.72
C ILE A 359 -1.80 4.24 6.48
N ALA A 360 -3.10 4.37 6.17
CA ALA A 360 -3.71 5.68 5.95
C ALA A 360 -3.79 6.53 7.23
N ASP A 361 -4.09 5.91 8.37
CA ASP A 361 -4.07 6.51 9.71
C ASP A 361 -2.65 6.91 10.15
N MET A 362 -1.65 6.10 9.83
CA MET A 362 -0.22 6.42 9.99
C MET A 362 0.19 7.62 9.14
N LEU A 363 -0.20 7.65 7.86
CA LEU A 363 0.05 8.80 6.96
C LEU A 363 -0.61 10.08 7.52
N SER A 364 -1.88 10.02 7.94
CA SER A 364 -2.60 11.14 8.55
C SER A 364 -1.87 11.70 9.79
N LYS A 365 -1.45 10.82 10.71
CA LYS A 365 -0.68 11.18 11.92
C LYS A 365 0.71 11.74 11.60
N GLU A 366 1.33 11.29 10.52
CA GLU A 366 2.59 11.81 10.00
C GLU A 366 2.44 13.17 9.28
N GLY A 367 1.21 13.69 9.13
CA GLY A 367 0.91 14.98 8.49
C GLY A 367 0.82 14.91 6.96
N LEU A 368 0.43 13.76 6.42
CA LEU A 368 0.33 13.44 4.98
C LEU A 368 -1.13 13.33 4.51
#